data_AF-A0A6I9MQX7-F1
#
_entry.id   AF-A0A6I9MQX7-F1
#
_cell.length_a   1.000
_cell.length_b   1.000
_cell.length_c   1.000
_cell.angle_alpha   90.00
_cell.angle_beta   90.00
_cell.angle_gamma   90.00
#
_symmetry.space_group_name_H-M   'P 1'
#
loop_
_entity.id
_entity.type
_entity.pdbx_description
1 polymer ?
#
loop_
_entity_poly.entity_id
_entity_poly.type
_entity_poly.pdbx_seq_one_letter_code
_entity_poly.pdbx_strand_id
1 'polypeptide(L)'
;MDQLDSKSQDVLYTIFEWPYLSQSRLCLVGIANALDLTDRILPRLQARPQCRPLLLHFPPYSRQELSDIVQDRLSQASADGIMDASAVQFCARKVSAVSGDARKALDICRRAVEVVESDERKKSSDQKDEAKGEHSLLLRH
;
A
#
# COMPACT_ATOMS: atom_id res chain seq x y z
N MET A 1 -6.36 9.49 13.21
CA MET A 1 -6.14 10.66 14.08
C MET A 1 -6.32 11.98 13.33
N ASP A 2 -5.81 12.11 12.10
CA ASP A 2 -5.86 13.35 11.29
C ASP A 2 -7.28 13.90 11.02
N GLN A 3 -8.31 13.04 11.03
CA GLN A 3 -9.72 13.47 10.86
C GLN A 3 -10.36 14.03 12.15
N LEU A 4 -9.70 13.87 13.30
CA LEU A 4 -10.12 14.46 14.58
C LEU A 4 -9.40 15.79 14.87
N ASP A 5 -8.53 16.23 13.96
CA ASP A 5 -7.83 17.52 13.99
C ASP A 5 -8.78 18.67 13.60
N SER A 6 -9.88 18.82 14.34
CA SER A 6 -10.73 20.02 14.26
C SER A 6 -10.27 21.06 15.30
N LYS A 7 -10.58 22.33 15.01
CA LYS A 7 -9.99 23.59 15.52
C LYS A 7 -9.71 23.73 17.03
N SER A 8 -10.15 22.79 17.87
CA SER A 8 -9.97 22.87 19.32
C SER A 8 -8.96 21.85 19.88
N GLN A 9 -8.61 20.76 19.19
CA GLN A 9 -7.74 19.66 19.68
C GLN A 9 -8.06 19.06 21.08
N ASP A 10 -9.03 19.60 21.83
CA ASP A 10 -9.38 19.23 23.21
C ASP A 10 -9.90 17.80 23.32
N VAL A 11 -10.57 17.32 22.27
CA VAL A 11 -11.06 15.93 22.18
C VAL A 11 -9.89 14.95 22.13
N LEU A 12 -8.84 15.25 21.38
CA LEU A 12 -7.66 14.39 21.30
C LEU A 12 -6.96 14.31 22.67
N TYR A 13 -6.76 15.44 23.34
CA TYR A 13 -6.19 15.45 24.69
C TYR A 13 -7.01 14.61 25.67
N THR A 14 -8.34 14.77 25.64
CA THR A 14 -9.25 14.00 26.50
C THR A 14 -9.10 12.49 26.27
N ILE A 15 -9.01 12.06 25.01
CA ILE A 15 -8.83 10.64 24.65
C ILE A 15 -7.47 10.12 25.13
N PHE A 16 -6.41 10.92 25.01
CA PHE A 16 -5.07 10.54 25.49
C PHE A 16 -4.97 10.45 27.02
N GLU A 17 -5.88 11.08 27.78
CA GLU A 17 -5.93 10.99 29.24
C GLU A 17 -6.68 9.76 29.75
N TRP A 18 -7.59 9.17 28.97
CA TRP A 18 -8.41 8.04 29.40
C TRP A 18 -7.63 6.80 29.87
N PRO A 19 -6.48 6.41 29.26
CA PRO A 19 -5.66 5.32 29.77
C PRO A 19 -5.10 5.59 31.18
N TYR A 20 -4.97 6.87 31.58
CA TYR A 20 -4.35 7.28 32.83
C TYR A 20 -5.37 7.61 33.95
N LEU A 21 -6.66 7.49 33.69
CA LEU A 21 -7.70 7.66 34.71
C LEU A 21 -7.63 6.53 35.76
N SER A 22 -7.98 6.85 37.00
CA SER A 22 -8.04 5.88 38.10
C SER A 22 -8.92 4.68 37.73
N GLN A 23 -8.40 3.47 37.95
CA GLN A 23 -9.06 2.19 37.58
C GLN A 23 -9.28 1.95 36.07
N SER A 24 -8.68 2.76 35.19
CA SER A 24 -8.73 2.53 33.76
C SER A 24 -7.94 1.27 33.36
N ARG A 25 -8.49 0.49 32.44
CA ARG A 25 -7.83 -0.65 31.78
C ARG A 25 -7.72 -0.43 30.26
N LEU A 26 -7.86 0.83 29.83
CA LEU A 26 -7.90 1.21 28.42
C LEU A 26 -6.48 1.22 27.84
N CYS A 27 -6.31 0.61 26.66
CA CYS A 27 -5.13 0.77 25.82
C CYS A 27 -5.49 1.60 24.59
N LEU A 28 -4.78 2.71 24.37
CA LEU A 28 -5.00 3.60 23.22
C LEU A 28 -3.86 3.42 22.20
N VAL A 29 -4.22 3.06 20.97
CA VAL A 29 -3.29 3.01 19.84
C VAL A 29 -3.73 4.04 18.80
N GLY A 30 -2.90 5.07 18.62
CA GLY A 30 -3.12 6.11 17.62
C GLY A 30 -2.32 5.86 16.35
N ILE A 31 -3.00 5.82 15.20
CA ILE A 31 -2.36 5.76 13.88
C ILE A 31 -2.54 7.13 13.19
N ALA A 32 -1.43 7.72 12.78
CA ALA A 32 -1.35 9.02 12.10
C ALA A 32 -0.31 8.95 10.98
N ASN A 33 -0.55 9.68 9.88
CA ASN A 33 0.36 9.68 8.73
C ASN A 33 1.52 10.67 8.87
N ALA A 34 1.31 11.74 9.63
CA ALA A 34 2.31 12.77 9.88
C ALA A 34 2.79 12.71 11.32
N LEU A 35 4.11 12.64 11.51
CA LEU A 35 4.77 12.88 12.79
C LEU A 35 4.46 14.29 13.32
N ASP A 36 3.98 15.20 12.48
CA ASP A 36 3.51 16.55 12.84
C ASP A 36 2.38 16.53 13.88
N LEU A 37 1.56 15.46 13.92
CA LEU A 37 0.51 15.34 14.93
C LEU A 37 1.13 15.21 16.32
N THR A 38 2.20 14.42 16.43
CA THR A 38 3.01 14.36 17.63
C THR A 38 3.67 15.69 17.90
N ASP A 39 4.35 16.34 16.96
CA ASP A 39 5.04 17.61 17.24
C ASP A 39 4.08 18.77 17.62
N ARG A 40 2.82 18.73 17.18
CA ARG A 40 1.77 19.70 17.54
C ARG A 40 1.03 19.36 18.84
N ILE A 41 0.84 18.07 19.17
CA ILE A 41 0.09 17.60 20.36
C ILE A 41 1.01 17.28 21.55
N LEU A 42 2.25 16.85 21.29
CA LEU A 42 3.29 16.58 22.29
C LEU A 42 3.58 17.76 23.20
N PRO A 43 3.62 19.04 22.78
CA PRO A 43 4.02 20.12 23.69
C PRO A 43 3.15 20.20 24.95
N ARG A 44 1.83 19.96 24.83
CA ARG A 44 0.93 19.94 25.99
C ARG A 44 0.91 18.59 26.71
N LEU A 45 1.12 17.47 26.01
CA LEU A 45 1.24 16.14 26.64
C LEU A 45 2.59 15.94 27.36
N GLN A 46 3.67 16.57 26.89
CA GLN A 46 5.00 16.57 27.52
C GLN A 46 5.00 17.30 28.86
N ALA A 47 4.09 18.25 29.07
CA ALA A 47 3.89 18.90 30.36
C ALA A 47 3.41 17.92 31.46
N ARG A 48 2.89 16.74 31.07
CA ARG A 48 2.46 15.66 31.98
C ARG A 48 3.29 14.40 31.67
N PRO A 49 4.46 14.22 32.30
CA PRO A 49 5.38 13.12 31.98
C PRO A 49 4.74 11.74 32.06
N GLN A 50 3.74 11.58 32.94
CA GLN A 50 3.03 10.31 33.11
C GLN A 50 2.11 9.98 31.93
N CYS A 51 1.65 10.97 31.15
CA CYS A 51 0.68 10.78 30.08
C CYS A 51 1.32 10.66 28.68
N ARG A 52 2.64 10.46 28.60
CA ARG A 52 3.36 10.47 27.32
C ARG A 52 3.09 9.17 26.53
N PRO A 53 2.57 9.26 25.29
CA PRO A 53 2.40 8.07 24.45
C PRO A 53 3.76 7.53 24.01
N LEU A 54 3.86 6.21 23.87
CA LEU A 54 4.97 5.56 23.18
C LEU A 54 4.86 5.84 21.69
N LEU A 55 5.94 6.37 21.10
CA LEU A 55 5.99 6.67 19.67
C LEU A 55 6.72 5.56 18.96
N LEU A 56 6.00 4.88 18.06
CA LEU A 56 6.55 3.87 17.18
C LEU A 56 6.49 4.40 15.74
N HIS A 57 7.67 4.69 15.19
CA HIS A 57 7.80 5.16 13.82
C HIS A 57 7.92 3.98 12.85
N PHE A 58 7.08 3.98 11.82
CA PHE A 58 7.14 3.02 10.71
C PHE A 58 7.85 3.70 9.53
N PRO A 59 9.16 3.44 9.32
CA PRO A 59 9.87 4.03 8.19
C PRO A 59 9.32 3.49 6.86
N PRO A 60 9.52 4.23 5.76
CA PRO A 60 9.26 3.70 4.42
C PRO A 60 10.02 2.39 4.18
N TYR A 61 9.39 1.46 3.45
CA TYR A 61 10.01 0.16 3.18
C TYR A 61 11.27 0.29 2.33
N SER A 62 12.28 -0.49 2.71
CA SER A 62 13.49 -0.68 1.93
C SER A 62 13.22 -1.48 0.65
N ARG A 63 14.20 -1.47 -0.27
CA ARG A 63 14.14 -2.29 -1.49
C ARG A 63 13.93 -3.77 -1.16
N GLN A 64 14.63 -4.28 -0.15
CA GLN A 64 14.58 -5.70 0.20
C GLN A 64 13.19 -6.06 0.73
N GLU A 65 12.67 -5.27 1.70
CA GLU A 65 11.34 -5.49 2.25
C GLU A 65 10.24 -5.41 1.18
N LEU A 66 10.33 -4.46 0.24
CA LEU A 66 9.38 -4.38 -0.87
C LEU A 66 9.46 -5.60 -1.79
N SER A 67 10.67 -6.08 -2.08
CA SER A 67 10.86 -7.28 -2.91
C SER A 67 10.25 -8.51 -2.22
N ASP A 68 10.50 -8.66 -0.92
CA ASP A 68 10.02 -9.77 -0.11
C ASP A 68 8.49 -9.74 0.00
N ILE A 69 7.90 -8.55 0.22
CA ILE A 69 6.44 -8.37 0.26
C ILE A 69 5.82 -8.75 -1.10
N VAL A 70 6.38 -8.29 -2.21
CA VAL A 70 5.82 -8.62 -3.54
C VAL A 70 5.93 -10.11 -3.81
N GLN A 71 7.06 -10.74 -3.49
CA GLN A 71 7.26 -12.16 -3.69
C GLN A 71 6.33 -13.01 -2.82
N ASP A 72 6.14 -12.64 -1.55
CA ASP A 72 5.19 -13.30 -0.63
C ASP A 72 3.74 -13.19 -1.13
N ARG A 73 3.37 -12.05 -1.73
CA ARG A 73 2.04 -11.91 -2.35
C ARG A 73 1.86 -12.76 -3.60
N LEU A 74 2.90 -12.88 -4.43
CA LEU A 74 2.86 -13.73 -5.63
C LEU A 74 2.74 -15.20 -5.25
N SER A 75 3.50 -15.67 -4.26
CA SER A 75 3.42 -17.05 -3.79
C SER A 75 2.06 -17.38 -3.17
N GLN A 76 1.50 -16.48 -2.34
CA GLN A 76 0.15 -16.63 -1.78
C GLN A 76 -0.93 -16.71 -2.86
N ALA A 77 -0.73 -16.02 -3.98
CA ALA A 77 -1.66 -16.04 -5.11
C ALA A 77 -1.45 -17.24 -6.06
N SER A 78 -0.51 -18.15 -5.77
CA SER A 78 -0.07 -19.21 -6.70
C SER A 78 0.31 -18.66 -8.09
N ALA A 79 0.85 -17.43 -8.09
CA ALA A 79 1.24 -16.66 -9.26
C ALA A 79 2.76 -16.72 -9.49
N ASP A 80 3.40 -17.78 -9.01
CA ASP A 80 4.83 -17.99 -9.19
C ASP A 80 5.13 -18.11 -10.69
N GLY A 81 6.07 -17.30 -11.17
CA GLY A 81 6.44 -17.22 -12.59
C GLY A 81 5.63 -16.23 -13.44
N ILE A 82 4.63 -15.54 -12.89
CA ILE A 82 3.96 -14.44 -13.61
C ILE A 82 4.90 -13.24 -13.80
N MET A 83 5.80 -13.02 -12.84
CA MET A 83 6.79 -11.95 -12.91
C MET A 83 8.20 -12.50 -12.69
N ASP A 84 9.14 -12.05 -13.53
CA ASP A 84 10.55 -12.35 -13.33
C ASP A 84 11.08 -11.70 -12.05
N ALA A 85 11.97 -12.41 -11.35
CA ALA A 85 12.62 -11.88 -10.13
C ALA A 85 13.36 -10.55 -10.38
N SER A 86 13.94 -10.37 -11.58
CA SER A 86 14.59 -9.12 -11.98
C SER A 86 13.60 -7.95 -12.11
N ALA A 87 12.37 -8.21 -12.57
CA ALA A 87 11.30 -7.23 -12.68
C ALA A 87 10.79 -6.82 -11.28
N VAL A 88 10.62 -7.79 -10.37
CA VAL A 88 10.27 -7.52 -8.97
C VAL A 88 11.34 -6.65 -8.29
N GLN A 89 12.62 -7.02 -8.43
CA GLN A 89 13.73 -6.24 -7.88
C GLN A 89 13.80 -4.82 -8.48
N PHE A 90 13.52 -4.68 -9.77
CA PHE A 90 13.48 -3.38 -10.43
C PHE A 90 12.35 -2.51 -9.87
N CYS A 91 11.14 -3.07 -9.76
CA CYS A 91 9.98 -2.39 -9.18
C CYS A 91 10.27 -1.93 -7.75
N ALA A 92 10.71 -2.86 -6.89
CA ALA A 92 11.04 -2.57 -5.50
C ALA A 92 12.10 -1.46 -5.38
N ARG A 93 13.16 -1.50 -6.21
CA ARG A 93 14.20 -0.47 -6.24
C ARG A 93 13.65 0.91 -6.60
N LYS A 94 12.77 0.98 -7.60
CA LYS A 94 12.20 2.25 -8.06
C LYS A 94 11.24 2.82 -7.02
N VAL A 95 10.39 1.99 -6.42
CA VAL A 95 9.42 2.44 -5.42
C VAL A 95 10.10 2.85 -4.12
N SER A 96 11.11 2.10 -3.65
CA SER A 96 11.87 2.46 -2.45
C SER A 96 12.60 3.80 -2.61
N ALA A 97 13.09 4.12 -3.80
CA ALA A 97 13.79 5.37 -4.08
C ALA A 97 12.86 6.60 -4.11
N VAL A 98 11.56 6.41 -4.37
CA VAL A 98 10.59 7.50 -4.51
C VAL A 98 9.76 7.68 -3.24
N SER A 99 9.28 6.60 -2.63
CA SER A 99 8.36 6.70 -1.48
C SER A 99 8.43 5.55 -0.47
N GLY A 100 8.90 4.36 -0.85
CA GLY A 100 8.87 3.19 0.02
C GLY A 100 7.47 2.71 0.40
N ASP A 101 6.43 3.05 -0.38
CA ASP A 101 5.05 2.62 -0.14
C ASP A 101 4.76 1.27 -0.84
N ALA A 102 4.48 0.24 -0.05
CA ALA A 102 4.15 -1.09 -0.55
C ALA A 102 2.88 -1.11 -1.43
N ARG A 103 1.91 -0.22 -1.19
CA ARG A 103 0.70 -0.14 -2.03
C ARG A 103 1.06 0.24 -3.45
N LYS A 104 1.97 1.20 -3.62
CA LYS A 104 2.44 1.63 -4.95
C LYS A 104 3.19 0.51 -5.67
N ALA A 105 4.01 -0.27 -4.96
CA ALA A 105 4.71 -1.41 -5.54
C ALA A 105 3.72 -2.46 -6.08
N LEU A 106 2.73 -2.84 -5.28
CA LEU A 106 1.69 -3.80 -5.67
C LEU A 106 0.82 -3.27 -6.82
N ASP A 107 0.44 -1.99 -6.80
CA ASP A 107 -0.33 -1.36 -7.88
C ASP A 107 0.44 -1.33 -9.21
N ILE A 108 1.77 -1.18 -9.18
CA ILE A 108 2.61 -1.25 -10.37
C ILE A 108 2.64 -2.68 -10.91
N CYS A 109 2.85 -3.67 -10.04
CA CYS A 109 2.81 -5.08 -10.42
C CYS A 109 1.46 -5.48 -11.02
N ARG A 110 0.35 -5.07 -10.38
CA ARG A 110 -1.01 -5.33 -10.87
C ARG A 110 -1.21 -4.73 -12.27
N ARG A 111 -0.83 -3.46 -12.46
CA ARG A 111 -0.93 -2.79 -13.76
C ARG A 111 -0.06 -3.46 -14.83
N ALA A 112 1.14 -3.94 -14.49
CA ALA A 112 1.97 -4.66 -15.44
C ALA A 112 1.27 -5.93 -15.96
N VAL A 113 0.60 -6.68 -15.07
CA VAL A 113 -0.18 -7.86 -15.46
C VAL A 113 -1.40 -7.47 -16.30
N GLU A 114 -2.18 -6.46 -15.88
CA GLU A 114 -3.35 -5.99 -16.62
C GLU A 114 -3.03 -5.56 -18.07
N VAL A 115 -1.86 -4.93 -18.29
CA VAL A 115 -1.40 -4.53 -19.63
C VAL A 115 -1.11 -5.76 -20.49
N VAL A 116 -0.40 -6.76 -19.95
CA VAL A 116 -0.09 -8.00 -20.66
C VAL A 116 -1.36 -8.77 -21.01
N GLU A 117 -2.29 -8.91 -20.06
CA GLU A 117 -3.57 -9.58 -20.31
C GLU A 117 -4.40 -8.87 -21.38
N SER A 118 -4.37 -7.53 -21.39
CA SER A 118 -5.09 -6.74 -22.40
C SER A 118 -4.52 -6.91 -23.80
N ASP A 119 -3.19 -6.99 -23.93
CA ASP A 119 -2.52 -7.15 -25.21
C ASP A 119 -2.71 -8.56 -25.79
N GLU A 120 -2.66 -9.60 -24.96
CA GLU A 120 -2.96 -10.97 -25.37
C GLU A 120 -4.41 -11.13 -25.83
N ARG A 121 -5.35 -10.46 -25.14
CA ARG A 121 -6.76 -10.49 -25.50
C ARG A 121 -7.02 -9.84 -26.86
N LYS A 122 -6.34 -8.74 -27.19
CA LYS A 122 -6.40 -8.08 -28.51
C LYS A 122 -5.84 -8.96 -29.63
N LYS A 123 -4.67 -9.59 -29.42
CA LYS A 123 -4.11 -10.53 -30.42
C LYS A 123 -5.08 -11.69 -30.70
N SER A 124 -5.76 -12.18 -29.67
CA SER A 124 -6.73 -13.27 -29.82
C SER A 124 -8.01 -12.88 -30.57
N SER A 125 -8.41 -11.61 -30.51
CA SER A 125 -9.55 -11.11 -31.31
C SER A 125 -9.15 -10.91 -32.77
N ASP A 126 -7.96 -10.36 -33.02
CA ASP A 126 -7.49 -10.07 -34.38
C ASP A 126 -7.28 -11.37 -35.18
N GLN A 127 -6.71 -12.41 -34.55
CA GLN A 127 -6.56 -13.74 -35.18
C GLN A 127 -7.90 -14.43 -35.46
N LYS A 128 -8.93 -14.20 -34.63
CA LYS A 128 -10.27 -14.76 -34.86
C LYS A 128 -11.01 -14.08 -36.00
N ASP A 129 -10.76 -12.80 -36.22
CA ASP A 129 -11.37 -12.05 -37.33
C ASP A 129 -10.67 -12.36 -38.66
N GLU A 130 -9.35 -12.57 -38.65
CA GLU A 130 -8.60 -13.06 -39.84
C GLU A 130 -9.05 -14.48 -40.26
N ALA A 131 -9.14 -15.42 -39.32
CA ALA A 131 -9.56 -16.79 -39.62
C ALA A 131 -11.01 -16.89 -40.15
N LYS A 132 -11.91 -16.00 -39.71
CA LYS A 132 -13.28 -15.90 -40.24
C LYS A 132 -13.33 -15.28 -41.64
N GLY A 133 -12.44 -14.32 -41.92
CA GLY A 133 -12.31 -13.71 -43.24
C GLY A 133 -11.87 -14.72 -44.31
N GLU A 134 -10.84 -15.52 -44.01
CA GLU A 134 -10.34 -16.55 -44.92
C GLU A 134 -11.35 -17.68 -45.16
N HIS A 135 -12.06 -18.12 -44.12
CA HIS A 135 -13.08 -19.17 -44.24
C HIS A 135 -14.34 -18.71 -45.01
N SER A 136 -14.64 -17.41 -45.00
CA SER A 136 -15.72 -16.80 -45.80
C SER A 136 -15.34 -16.64 -47.28
N LEU A 137 -14.06 -16.39 -47.58
CA LEU A 137 -13.53 -16.33 -48.93
C LEU A 137 -13.48 -17.72 -49.60
N LEU A 138 -13.19 -18.77 -48.83
CA LEU A 138 -13.15 -20.16 -49.32
C LEU A 138 -14.53 -20.76 -49.67
N LEU A 139 -15.63 -20.27 -49.08
CA LEU A 139 -16.99 -20.74 -49.39
C LEU A 139 -17.64 -20.01 -50.59
N ARG A 140 -16.94 -19.08 -51.24
CA ARG A 140 -17.46 -18.28 -52.37
C ARG A 140 -17.06 -18.79 -53.76
N HIS A 141 -16.38 -19.93 -53.86
CA HIS A 141 -16.06 -20.63 -55.10
C HIS A 141 -16.76 -21.99 -55.16
#